data_AF-A0AAD9P5H9-F1
#
_entry.id   AF-A0AAD9P5H9-F1
#
_cell.length_a   1.000
_cell.length_b   1.000
_cell.length_c   1.000
_cell.angle_alpha   90.00
_cell.angle_beta   90.00
_cell.angle_gamma   90.00
#
_symmetry.space_group_name_H-M   'P 1'
#
loop_
_entity.id
_entity.type
_entity.pdbx_description
1 polymer ?
#
loop_
_entity_poly.entity_id
_entity_poly.type
_entity_poly.pdbx_seq_one_letter_code
_entity_poly.pdbx_strand_id
1 'polypeptide(L)'
;MPKDNLKEQVEGNELDLSLSNLSVVPVKELATIPRATSLDLSCNQLSAIPDDFCKLMHLVSIDLSKNQLKQLPANFGSLRKLQHLDLYSNSLTSLPLSLCYMKQLQWLDLKDNPLTEPLKSIAGDCIDDSQCKQCAKKASLCVVTFMKNVESEEQRQKQQKLTEQRAIEDAKKAAEEKDRERKKAEKRAEKERRKKEYQLNKGDEASQGNTKQQGVLNGKMQKKTALYSLPIRTGRQKRARTILSCKALLMVLLTLITAAIVGTFGMCQYGISKDDFCEVTALLIEKYINEAKATVLEWVKGE
;
A
#
# COMPACT_ATOMS: atom_id res chain seq x y z
N MET A 1 -7.16 -22.06 45.29
CA MET A 1 -5.96 -21.36 45.80
C MET A 1 -6.36 -20.68 47.09
N PRO A 2 -5.74 -21.05 48.23
CA PRO A 2 -5.92 -20.28 49.45
C PRO A 2 -5.46 -18.85 49.16
N LYS A 3 -6.21 -17.86 49.64
CA LYS A 3 -5.87 -16.43 49.53
C LYS A 3 -4.75 -16.08 50.49
N ASP A 4 -3.69 -16.87 50.49
CA ASP A 4 -2.49 -16.58 51.24
C ASP A 4 -1.94 -15.27 50.68
N ASN A 5 -1.56 -14.39 51.59
CA ASN A 5 -1.22 -13.02 51.32
C ASN A 5 -0.05 -12.99 50.32
N LEU A 6 -0.32 -12.75 49.03
CA LEU A 6 0.71 -12.71 47.96
C LEU A 6 1.90 -11.80 48.32
N LYS A 7 1.70 -10.85 49.26
CA LYS A 7 2.75 -9.99 49.83
C LYS A 7 3.85 -10.75 50.57
N GLU A 8 3.53 -11.89 51.17
CA GLU A 8 4.46 -12.73 51.93
C GLU A 8 5.27 -13.66 51.04
N GLN A 9 4.83 -13.86 49.79
CA GLN A 9 5.53 -14.66 48.77
C GLN A 9 6.49 -13.83 47.92
N VAL A 10 6.64 -12.54 48.21
CA VAL A 10 7.59 -11.66 47.51
C VAL A 10 8.97 -11.81 48.13
N GLU A 11 9.89 -12.43 47.40
CA GLU A 11 11.30 -12.50 47.80
C GLU A 11 12.07 -11.33 47.16
N GLY A 12 12.38 -10.33 47.98
CA GLY A 12 13.00 -9.09 47.50
C GLY A 12 12.07 -8.30 46.58
N ASN A 13 12.25 -8.42 45.27
CA ASN A 13 11.41 -7.80 44.23
C ASN A 13 10.78 -8.83 43.29
N GLU A 14 10.91 -10.12 43.60
CA GLU A 14 10.43 -11.21 42.76
C GLU A 14 9.20 -11.86 43.40
N LEU A 15 8.20 -12.13 42.57
CA LEU A 15 7.01 -12.87 42.93
C LEU A 15 6.89 -14.08 42.02
N ASP A 16 7.07 -15.26 42.60
CA ASP A 16 6.95 -16.54 41.92
C ASP A 16 5.52 -17.08 42.08
N LEU A 17 4.80 -17.16 40.96
CA LEU A 17 3.49 -17.80 40.82
C LEU A 17 3.54 -18.90 39.76
N SER A 18 4.74 -19.43 39.48
CA SER A 18 4.91 -20.58 38.60
C SER A 18 4.21 -21.81 39.17
N LEU A 19 3.81 -22.74 38.29
CA LEU A 19 3.21 -24.03 38.66
C LEU A 19 1.98 -23.95 39.60
N SER A 20 1.31 -22.80 39.64
CA SER A 20 0.21 -22.50 40.55
C SER A 20 -1.16 -22.87 39.99
N ASN A 21 -1.22 -23.64 38.90
CA ASN A 21 -2.45 -24.04 38.21
C ASN A 21 -3.42 -22.87 37.93
N LEU A 22 -2.87 -21.69 37.66
CA LEU A 22 -3.66 -20.49 37.42
C LEU A 22 -4.29 -20.56 36.03
N SER A 23 -5.61 -20.35 35.96
CA SER A 23 -6.33 -20.13 34.70
C SER A 23 -6.51 -18.65 34.36
N VAL A 24 -6.41 -17.77 35.37
CA VAL A 24 -6.55 -16.32 35.25
C VAL A 24 -5.51 -15.64 36.13
N VAL A 25 -4.91 -14.56 35.63
CA VAL A 25 -3.93 -13.77 36.37
C VAL A 25 -4.63 -12.96 37.49
N PRO A 26 -4.17 -13.03 38.74
CA PRO A 26 -4.74 -12.29 39.88
C PRO A 26 -4.30 -10.81 39.88
N VAL A 27 -4.73 -10.04 38.87
CA VAL A 27 -4.28 -8.65 38.67
C VAL A 27 -4.62 -7.74 39.85
N LYS A 28 -5.76 -7.95 40.52
CA LYS A 28 -6.18 -7.12 41.65
C LYS A 28 -5.19 -7.24 42.81
N GLU A 29 -4.76 -8.45 43.08
CA GLU A 29 -3.82 -8.77 44.15
C GLU A 29 -2.42 -8.27 43.78
N LEU A 30 -1.97 -8.50 42.54
CA LEU A 30 -0.68 -7.99 42.02
C LEU A 30 -0.60 -6.45 42.10
N ALA A 31 -1.69 -5.74 41.82
CA ALA A 31 -1.73 -4.29 41.91
C ALA A 31 -1.51 -3.75 43.33
N THR A 32 -1.72 -4.58 44.37
CA THR A 32 -1.47 -4.20 45.78
C THR A 32 0.00 -4.36 46.20
N ILE A 33 0.87 -4.83 45.30
CA ILE A 33 2.27 -5.20 45.58
C ILE A 33 3.21 -4.46 44.61
N PRO A 34 3.31 -3.12 44.67
CA PRO A 34 4.12 -2.34 43.72
C PRO A 34 5.64 -2.57 43.85
N ARG A 35 6.09 -3.32 44.86
CA ARG A 35 7.50 -3.68 45.07
C ARG A 35 7.92 -4.90 44.22
N ALA A 36 6.97 -5.74 43.80
CA ALA A 36 7.27 -6.87 42.93
C ALA A 36 7.52 -6.35 41.51
N THR A 37 8.77 -6.40 41.06
CA THR A 37 9.18 -5.97 39.71
C THR A 37 9.47 -7.15 38.78
N SER A 38 9.79 -8.32 39.34
CA SER A 38 9.91 -9.59 38.61
C SER A 38 8.69 -10.44 38.93
N LEU A 39 8.02 -10.95 37.92
CA LEU A 39 6.83 -11.78 38.06
C LEU A 39 6.98 -13.05 37.23
N ASP A 40 7.03 -14.19 37.89
CA ASP A 40 7.01 -15.50 37.24
C ASP A 40 5.58 -16.05 37.26
N LEU A 41 5.01 -16.25 36.07
CA LEU A 41 3.71 -16.88 35.83
C LEU A 41 3.86 -18.11 34.92
N SER A 42 5.07 -18.66 34.82
CA SER A 42 5.39 -19.79 33.97
C SER A 42 4.67 -21.08 34.39
N CYS A 43 4.54 -22.02 33.46
CA CYS A 43 3.97 -23.34 33.71
C CYS A 43 2.56 -23.30 34.35
N ASN A 44 1.71 -22.39 33.90
CA ASN A 44 0.31 -22.26 34.31
C ASN A 44 -0.63 -22.66 33.15
N GLN A 45 -1.93 -22.45 33.35
CA GLN A 45 -2.99 -22.76 32.37
C GLN A 45 -3.62 -21.48 31.83
N LEU A 46 -2.85 -20.40 31.73
CA LEU A 46 -3.35 -19.10 31.29
C LEU A 46 -3.68 -19.14 29.80
N SER A 47 -4.95 -18.94 29.45
CA SER A 47 -5.39 -18.85 28.04
C SER A 47 -5.37 -17.42 27.49
N ALA A 48 -5.44 -16.44 28.38
CA ALA A 48 -5.43 -15.02 28.05
C ALA A 48 -4.89 -14.20 29.23
N ILE A 49 -4.29 -13.05 28.91
CA ILE A 49 -3.95 -12.02 29.90
C ILE A 49 -5.07 -10.97 29.90
N PRO A 50 -5.64 -10.60 31.06
CA PRO A 50 -6.67 -9.57 31.13
C PRO A 50 -6.10 -8.18 30.81
N ASP A 51 -6.89 -7.30 30.20
CA ASP A 51 -6.45 -5.94 29.81
C ASP A 51 -5.95 -5.10 31.01
N ASP A 52 -6.51 -5.34 32.19
CA ASP A 52 -6.08 -4.67 33.43
C ASP A 52 -4.63 -4.99 33.82
N PHE A 53 -4.06 -6.09 33.34
CA PHE A 53 -2.66 -6.44 33.56
C PHE A 53 -1.70 -5.36 33.06
N CYS A 54 -2.09 -4.65 31.98
CA CYS A 54 -1.30 -3.56 31.42
C CYS A 54 -1.18 -2.34 32.36
N LYS A 55 -1.93 -2.28 33.46
CA LYS A 55 -1.81 -1.25 34.51
C LYS A 55 -0.63 -1.48 35.45
N LEU A 56 -0.02 -2.68 35.45
CA LEU A 56 1.13 -3.04 36.28
C LEU A 56 2.45 -2.45 35.71
N MET A 57 2.48 -1.14 35.47
CA MET A 57 3.57 -0.43 34.79
C MET A 57 4.92 -0.41 35.54
N HIS A 58 4.96 -0.98 36.75
CA HIS A 58 6.15 -1.10 37.57
C HIS A 58 6.97 -2.38 37.27
N LEU A 59 6.38 -3.35 36.56
CA LEU A 59 7.05 -4.60 36.19
C LEU A 59 8.23 -4.36 35.23
N VAL A 60 9.31 -5.09 35.47
CA VAL A 60 10.59 -5.05 34.74
C VAL A 60 10.89 -6.39 34.09
N SER A 61 10.53 -7.50 34.75
CA SER A 61 10.68 -8.85 34.22
C SER A 61 9.37 -9.61 34.36
N ILE A 62 8.96 -10.30 33.30
CA ILE A 62 7.78 -11.15 33.29
C ILE A 62 8.12 -12.46 32.57
N ASP A 63 7.88 -13.59 33.24
CA ASP A 63 7.88 -14.91 32.62
C ASP A 63 6.44 -15.41 32.46
N LEU A 64 6.03 -15.65 31.22
CA LEU A 64 4.74 -16.23 30.84
C LEU A 64 4.92 -17.53 30.05
N SER A 65 6.10 -18.14 30.12
CA SER A 65 6.43 -19.34 29.38
C SER A 65 5.56 -20.54 29.77
N LYS A 66 5.41 -21.50 28.86
CA LYS A 66 4.66 -22.74 29.07
C LYS A 66 3.23 -22.50 29.57
N ASN A 67 2.53 -21.61 28.88
CA ASN A 67 1.11 -21.32 29.08
C ASN A 67 0.33 -21.63 27.79
N GLN A 68 -0.96 -21.24 27.73
CA GLN A 68 -1.84 -21.48 26.58
C GLN A 68 -2.28 -20.15 25.94
N LEU A 69 -1.45 -19.12 26.02
CA LEU A 69 -1.80 -17.78 25.56
C LEU A 69 -1.96 -17.77 24.03
N LYS A 70 -3.13 -17.35 23.56
CA LYS A 70 -3.42 -17.21 22.12
C LYS A 70 -3.06 -15.84 21.57
N GLN A 71 -3.17 -14.82 22.41
CA GLN A 71 -2.89 -13.43 22.07
C GLN A 71 -2.51 -12.66 23.33
N LEU A 72 -1.77 -11.56 23.15
CA LEU A 72 -1.55 -10.56 24.19
C LEU A 72 -2.57 -9.42 24.05
N PRO A 73 -2.91 -8.73 25.15
CA PRO A 73 -3.73 -7.52 25.15
C PRO A 73 -3.24 -6.48 24.13
N ALA A 74 -4.16 -5.78 23.48
CA ALA A 74 -3.82 -4.72 22.52
C ALA A 74 -2.93 -3.64 23.13
N ASN A 75 -3.06 -3.40 24.45
CA ASN A 75 -2.33 -2.39 25.21
C ASN A 75 -1.10 -2.92 25.97
N PHE A 76 -0.62 -4.14 25.67
CA PHE A 76 0.51 -4.76 26.36
C PHE A 76 1.78 -3.88 26.37
N GLY A 77 1.98 -3.09 25.32
CA GLY A 77 3.05 -2.09 25.23
C GLY A 77 3.03 -0.95 26.25
N SER A 78 2.00 -0.85 27.08
CA SER A 78 1.93 0.13 28.17
C SER A 78 2.95 -0.14 29.28
N LEU A 79 3.47 -1.38 29.36
CA LEU A 79 4.52 -1.81 30.27
C LEU A 79 5.90 -1.26 29.83
N ARG A 80 6.06 0.07 29.85
CA ARG A 80 7.23 0.78 29.30
C ARG A 80 8.55 0.49 30.01
N LYS A 81 8.50 -0.05 31.24
CA LYS A 81 9.66 -0.42 32.04
C LYS A 81 10.11 -1.87 31.84
N LEU A 82 9.34 -2.66 31.10
CA LEU A 82 9.65 -4.06 30.90
C LEU A 82 10.93 -4.22 30.08
N GLN A 83 11.86 -5.01 30.60
CA GLN A 83 13.16 -5.31 30.00
C GLN A 83 13.27 -6.78 29.59
N HIS A 84 12.59 -7.67 30.32
CA HIS A 84 12.62 -9.11 30.08
C HIS A 84 11.19 -9.64 29.95
N LEU A 85 10.91 -10.35 28.85
CA LEU A 85 9.62 -10.95 28.58
C LEU A 85 9.83 -12.35 27.99
N ASP A 86 9.42 -13.37 28.73
CA ASP A 86 9.41 -14.75 28.23
C ASP A 86 7.99 -15.16 27.83
N LEU A 87 7.82 -15.58 26.58
CA LEU A 87 6.57 -16.11 26.02
C LEU A 87 6.80 -17.49 25.39
N TYR A 88 7.91 -18.14 25.69
CA TYR A 88 8.27 -19.48 25.23
C TYR A 88 7.12 -20.47 25.42
N SER A 89 6.88 -21.32 24.42
CA SER A 89 5.88 -22.40 24.51
C SER A 89 4.48 -21.88 24.88
N ASN A 90 3.89 -21.11 23.98
CA ASN A 90 2.52 -20.62 24.07
C ASN A 90 1.79 -20.89 22.73
N SER A 91 0.59 -20.36 22.56
CA SER A 91 -0.22 -20.50 21.33
C SER A 91 -0.36 -19.19 20.56
N LEU A 92 0.64 -18.30 20.65
CA LEU A 92 0.60 -16.98 20.02
C LEU A 92 0.72 -17.09 18.50
N THR A 93 -0.21 -16.46 17.78
CA THR A 93 -0.15 -16.33 16.31
C THR A 93 0.35 -14.96 15.85
N SER A 94 0.11 -13.94 16.67
CA SER A 94 0.42 -12.54 16.40
C SER A 94 0.83 -11.80 17.67
N LEU A 95 1.54 -10.69 17.49
CA LEU A 95 1.91 -9.77 18.56
C LEU A 95 1.17 -8.44 18.42
N PRO A 96 0.80 -7.77 19.51
CA PRO A 96 0.08 -6.50 19.45
C PRO A 96 1.00 -5.38 18.97
N LEU A 97 0.44 -4.46 18.18
CA LEU A 97 1.10 -3.25 17.70
C LEU A 97 1.80 -2.45 18.82
N SER A 98 1.22 -2.46 20.01
CA SER A 98 1.73 -1.71 21.15
C SER A 98 3.11 -2.15 21.63
N LEU A 99 3.59 -3.37 21.31
CA LEU A 99 4.96 -3.79 21.65
C LEU A 99 6.03 -2.80 21.15
N CYS A 100 5.75 -2.05 20.08
CA CYS A 100 6.64 -1.02 19.59
C CYS A 100 6.96 0.12 20.58
N TYR A 101 6.10 0.32 21.58
CA TYR A 101 6.27 1.33 22.61
C TYR A 101 7.20 0.88 23.74
N MET A 102 7.55 -0.41 23.80
CA MET A 102 8.43 -0.98 24.83
C MET A 102 9.90 -0.77 24.47
N LYS A 103 10.35 0.49 24.50
CA LYS A 103 11.72 0.87 24.13
C LYS A 103 12.80 0.31 25.05
N GLN A 104 12.41 -0.14 26.24
CA GLN A 104 13.33 -0.74 27.23
C GLN A 104 13.39 -2.26 27.13
N LEU A 105 12.61 -2.89 26.25
CA LEU A 105 12.62 -4.35 26.11
C LEU A 105 13.97 -4.79 25.55
N GLN A 106 14.71 -5.53 26.38
CA GLN A 106 16.06 -6.00 26.07
C GLN A 106 16.06 -7.47 25.70
N TRP A 107 15.16 -8.28 26.23
CA TRP A 107 15.13 -9.72 26.03
C TRP A 107 13.70 -10.19 25.77
N LEU A 108 13.53 -11.02 24.74
CA LEU A 108 12.25 -11.55 24.32
C LEU A 108 12.43 -12.96 23.74
N ASP A 109 11.75 -13.95 24.31
CA ASP A 109 11.60 -15.27 23.71
C ASP A 109 10.15 -15.51 23.26
N LEU A 110 10.02 -16.01 22.04
CA LEU A 110 8.77 -16.33 21.36
C LEU A 110 8.78 -17.74 20.76
N LYS A 111 9.82 -18.53 21.03
CA LYS A 111 9.98 -19.88 20.51
C LYS A 111 8.81 -20.78 20.93
N ASP A 112 8.56 -21.80 20.13
CA ASP A 112 7.47 -22.76 20.33
C ASP A 112 6.08 -22.08 20.39
N ASN A 113 5.89 -21.04 19.57
CA ASN A 113 4.60 -20.44 19.27
C ASN A 113 4.24 -20.64 17.79
N PRO A 114 2.96 -20.83 17.45
CA PRO A 114 2.48 -20.92 16.06
C PRO A 114 2.41 -19.54 15.38
N LEU A 115 3.53 -18.80 15.39
CA LEU A 115 3.63 -17.46 14.82
C LEU A 115 3.43 -17.50 13.30
N THR A 116 2.77 -16.47 12.77
CA THR A 116 2.73 -16.21 11.34
C THR A 116 4.14 -16.03 10.76
N GLU A 117 4.35 -16.41 9.49
CA GLU A 117 5.66 -16.41 8.82
C GLU A 117 6.50 -15.14 9.03
N PRO A 118 5.93 -13.92 8.98
CA PRO A 118 6.72 -12.71 9.17
C PRO A 118 7.23 -12.53 10.61
N LEU A 119 6.47 -12.99 11.60
CA LEU A 119 6.87 -12.96 13.00
C LEU A 119 7.84 -14.09 13.34
N LYS A 120 7.74 -15.23 12.67
CA LYS A 120 8.67 -16.36 12.83
C LYS A 120 10.12 -15.97 12.50
N SER A 121 10.32 -15.21 11.42
CA SER A 121 11.65 -14.69 11.05
C SER A 121 12.20 -13.67 12.06
N ILE A 122 11.32 -12.91 12.71
CA ILE A 122 11.69 -11.92 13.73
C ILE A 122 12.07 -12.60 15.04
N ALA A 123 11.28 -13.59 15.46
CA ALA A 123 11.48 -14.36 16.68
C ALA A 123 12.81 -15.12 16.67
N GLY A 124 13.12 -15.80 15.57
CA GLY A 124 14.29 -16.68 15.49
C GLY A 124 14.20 -17.84 16.49
N ASP A 125 15.34 -18.48 16.76
CA ASP A 125 15.41 -19.71 17.56
C ASP A 125 15.74 -19.48 19.05
N CYS A 126 16.06 -18.24 19.44
CA CYS A 126 16.38 -17.82 20.82
C CYS A 126 17.33 -18.79 21.57
N ILE A 127 18.31 -19.38 20.89
CA ILE A 127 19.14 -20.45 21.49
C ILE A 127 20.09 -19.90 22.55
N ASP A 128 20.50 -18.65 22.39
CA ASP A 128 21.38 -17.93 23.31
C ASP A 128 20.82 -16.54 23.63
N ASP A 129 21.33 -15.95 24.71
CA ASP A 129 20.92 -14.63 25.20
C ASP A 129 21.07 -13.52 24.14
N SER A 130 22.06 -13.63 23.24
CA SER A 130 22.24 -12.64 22.16
C SER A 130 21.11 -12.72 21.14
N GLN A 131 20.67 -13.92 20.76
CA GLN A 131 19.55 -14.13 19.86
C GLN A 131 18.24 -13.59 20.45
N CYS A 132 17.99 -13.84 21.73
CA CYS A 132 16.81 -13.32 22.44
C CYS A 132 16.83 -11.79 22.56
N LYS A 133 18.02 -11.20 22.75
CA LYS A 133 18.19 -9.74 22.70
C LYS A 133 17.95 -9.14 21.32
N GLN A 134 18.34 -9.86 20.27
CA GLN A 134 18.05 -9.45 18.90
C GLN A 134 16.56 -9.56 18.58
N CYS A 135 15.89 -10.61 19.04
CA CYS A 135 14.44 -10.78 18.93
C CYS A 135 13.71 -9.57 19.53
N ALA A 136 14.04 -9.16 20.76
CA ALA A 136 13.44 -8.00 21.41
C ALA A 136 13.59 -6.71 20.60
N LYS A 137 14.80 -6.44 20.08
CA LYS A 137 15.09 -5.28 19.23
C LYS A 137 14.31 -5.32 17.93
N LYS A 138 14.31 -6.47 17.25
CA LYS A 138 13.60 -6.66 15.97
C LYS A 138 12.09 -6.60 16.15
N ALA A 139 11.53 -7.21 17.19
CA ALA A 139 10.10 -7.17 17.48
C ALA A 139 9.64 -5.72 17.73
N SER A 140 10.38 -4.97 18.55
CA SER A 140 10.04 -3.56 18.86
C SER A 140 10.10 -2.63 17.64
N LEU A 141 11.00 -2.90 16.68
CA LEU A 141 11.14 -2.11 15.45
C LEU A 141 10.17 -2.57 14.35
N CYS A 142 10.10 -3.88 14.13
CA CYS A 142 9.42 -4.49 12.99
C CYS A 142 7.90 -4.53 13.17
N VAL A 143 7.37 -4.64 14.39
CA VAL A 143 5.92 -4.67 14.62
C VAL A 143 5.22 -3.43 14.04
N VAL A 144 5.83 -2.25 14.08
CA VAL A 144 5.25 -1.03 13.48
C VAL A 144 5.21 -1.13 11.96
N THR A 145 6.33 -1.45 11.34
CA THR A 145 6.47 -1.46 9.88
C THR A 145 5.69 -2.61 9.27
N PHE A 146 5.77 -3.79 9.86
CA PHE A 146 5.11 -4.99 9.37
C PHE A 146 3.59 -4.87 9.43
N MET A 147 3.01 -4.45 10.57
CA MET A 147 1.56 -4.34 10.69
C MET A 147 0.99 -3.22 9.82
N LYS A 148 1.69 -2.09 9.66
CA LYS A 148 1.32 -1.05 8.68
C LYS A 148 1.35 -1.60 7.25
N ASN A 149 2.34 -2.43 6.92
CA ASN A 149 2.45 -3.04 5.61
C ASN A 149 1.34 -4.09 5.37
N VAL A 150 0.97 -4.87 6.38
CA VAL A 150 -0.15 -5.83 6.31
C VAL A 150 -1.48 -5.09 6.12
N GLU A 151 -1.74 -4.05 6.91
CA GLU A 151 -2.96 -3.24 6.77
C GLU A 151 -3.06 -2.56 5.42
N SER A 152 -1.96 -1.95 4.94
CA SER A 152 -1.92 -1.30 3.64
C SER A 152 -2.04 -2.29 2.47
N GLU A 153 -1.47 -3.50 2.58
CA GLU A 153 -1.64 -4.53 1.56
C GLU A 153 -3.08 -5.06 1.53
N GLU A 154 -3.72 -5.26 2.69
CA GLU A 154 -5.13 -5.65 2.75
C GLU A 154 -6.03 -4.57 2.14
N GLN A 155 -5.75 -3.29 2.43
CA GLN A 155 -6.45 -2.16 1.81
C GLN A 155 -6.22 -2.11 0.30
N ARG A 156 -4.99 -2.36 -0.16
CA ARG A 156 -4.65 -2.42 -1.59
C ARG A 156 -5.43 -3.52 -2.30
N GLN A 157 -5.54 -4.70 -1.69
CA GLN A 157 -6.33 -5.81 -2.23
C GLN A 157 -7.82 -5.49 -2.27
N LYS A 158 -8.38 -4.88 -1.22
CA LYS A 158 -9.78 -4.42 -1.22
C LYS A 158 -10.03 -3.40 -2.32
N GLN A 159 -9.11 -2.44 -2.50
CA GLN A 159 -9.22 -1.43 -3.54
C GLN A 159 -9.11 -2.05 -4.94
N GLN A 160 -8.19 -2.99 -5.16
CA GLN A 160 -8.06 -3.71 -6.42
C GLN A 160 -9.34 -4.46 -6.78
N LYS A 161 -9.91 -5.23 -5.83
CA LYS A 161 -11.18 -5.94 -6.02
C LYS A 161 -12.32 -4.98 -6.36
N LEU A 162 -12.39 -3.83 -5.68
CA LEU A 162 -13.40 -2.81 -5.96
C LEU A 162 -13.22 -2.20 -7.36
N THR A 163 -11.98 -1.91 -7.77
CA THR A 163 -11.70 -1.38 -9.12
C THR A 163 -12.01 -2.38 -10.21
N GLU A 164 -11.72 -3.67 -9.98
CA GLU A 164 -12.04 -4.74 -10.92
C GLU A 164 -13.56 -4.93 -11.05
N GLN A 165 -14.29 -4.91 -9.93
CA GLN A 165 -15.75 -4.96 -9.94
C GLN A 165 -16.36 -3.78 -10.70
N ARG A 166 -15.86 -2.57 -10.49
CA ARG A 166 -16.28 -1.37 -11.23
C ARG A 166 -15.99 -1.50 -12.72
N ALA A 167 -14.80 -1.98 -13.10
CA ALA A 167 -14.43 -2.20 -14.50
C ALA A 167 -15.34 -3.24 -15.18
N ILE A 168 -15.71 -4.32 -14.48
CA ILE A 168 -16.65 -5.32 -14.98
C ILE A 168 -18.05 -4.72 -15.17
N GLU A 169 -18.51 -3.90 -14.22
CA GLU A 169 -19.82 -3.25 -14.30
C GLU A 169 -19.87 -2.23 -15.45
N ASP A 170 -18.83 -1.42 -15.61
CA ASP A 170 -18.71 -0.45 -16.69
C ASP A 170 -18.63 -1.15 -18.06
N ALA A 171 -17.91 -2.27 -18.15
CA ALA A 171 -17.87 -3.10 -19.35
C ALA A 171 -19.25 -3.70 -19.70
N LYS A 172 -20.03 -4.14 -18.71
CA LYS A 172 -21.41 -4.62 -18.92
C LYS A 172 -22.30 -3.50 -19.45
N LYS A 173 -22.26 -2.32 -18.83
CA LYS A 173 -23.03 -1.15 -19.28
C LYS A 173 -22.66 -0.76 -20.72
N ALA A 174 -21.37 -0.73 -21.05
CA ALA A 174 -20.90 -0.43 -22.40
C ALA A 174 -21.32 -1.50 -23.42
N ALA A 175 -21.34 -2.77 -23.04
CA ALA A 175 -21.81 -3.85 -23.91
C ALA A 175 -23.32 -3.77 -24.17
N GLU A 176 -24.12 -3.49 -23.13
CA GLU A 176 -25.56 -3.26 -23.27
C GLU A 176 -25.87 -2.05 -24.17
N GLU A 177 -25.09 -0.97 -24.04
CA GLU A 177 -25.24 0.20 -24.89
C GLU A 177 -24.90 -0.10 -26.35
N LYS A 178 -23.79 -0.80 -26.62
CA LYS A 178 -23.43 -1.26 -27.97
C LYS A 178 -24.49 -2.17 -28.59
N ASP A 179 -25.08 -3.08 -27.81
CA ASP A 179 -26.17 -3.94 -28.30
C ASP A 179 -27.44 -3.11 -28.63
N ARG A 180 -27.78 -2.12 -27.80
CA ARG A 180 -28.89 -1.19 -28.08
C ARG A 180 -28.64 -0.38 -29.36
N GLU A 181 -27.43 0.09 -29.58
CA GLU A 181 -27.06 0.81 -30.80
C GLU A 181 -27.10 -0.09 -32.03
N ARG A 182 -26.57 -1.31 -31.93
CA ARG A 182 -26.62 -2.30 -33.00
C ARG A 182 -28.06 -2.61 -33.42
N LYS A 183 -28.95 -2.86 -32.45
CA LYS A 183 -30.39 -3.08 -32.70
C LYS A 183 -31.06 -1.87 -33.37
N LYS A 184 -30.67 -0.63 -33.02
CA LYS A 184 -31.17 0.58 -33.69
C LYS A 184 -30.65 0.70 -35.13
N ALA A 185 -29.38 0.40 -35.37
CA ALA A 185 -28.76 0.43 -36.70
C ALA A 185 -29.38 -0.61 -37.64
N GLU A 186 -29.58 -1.85 -37.17
CA GLU A 186 -30.24 -2.92 -37.92
C GLU A 186 -31.67 -2.53 -38.34
N LYS A 187 -32.45 -1.95 -37.42
CA LYS A 187 -33.79 -1.41 -37.73
C LYS A 187 -33.77 -0.28 -38.77
N ARG A 188 -32.74 0.57 -38.78
CA ARG A 188 -32.59 1.65 -39.79
C ARG A 188 -32.21 1.09 -41.16
N ALA A 189 -31.26 0.15 -41.21
CA ALA A 189 -30.84 -0.51 -42.44
C ALA A 189 -31.98 -1.30 -43.11
N GLU A 190 -32.78 -2.00 -42.32
CA GLU A 190 -33.97 -2.71 -42.82
C GLU A 190 -35.00 -1.76 -43.44
N LYS A 191 -35.28 -0.62 -42.78
CA LYS A 191 -36.16 0.42 -43.33
C LYS A 191 -35.63 0.98 -44.66
N GLU A 192 -34.31 1.17 -44.80
CA GLU A 192 -33.74 1.60 -46.08
C GLU A 192 -33.84 0.53 -47.18
N ARG A 193 -33.59 -0.75 -46.84
CA ARG A 193 -33.76 -1.85 -47.81
C ARG A 193 -35.17 -1.89 -48.37
N ARG A 194 -36.19 -1.83 -47.50
CA ARG A 194 -37.61 -1.80 -47.93
C ARG A 194 -37.93 -0.61 -48.82
N LYS A 195 -37.38 0.57 -48.53
CA LYS A 195 -37.56 1.76 -49.38
C LYS A 195 -36.95 1.57 -50.76
N LYS A 196 -35.73 1.02 -50.85
CA LYS A 196 -35.06 0.74 -52.12
C LYS A 196 -35.83 -0.30 -52.95
N GLU A 197 -36.29 -1.37 -52.31
CA GLU A 197 -37.10 -2.41 -52.94
C GLU A 197 -38.43 -1.86 -53.48
N TYR A 198 -39.12 -1.02 -52.70
CA TYR A 198 -40.34 -0.33 -53.17
C TYR A 198 -40.07 0.59 -54.37
N GLN A 199 -38.94 1.32 -54.40
CA GLN A 199 -38.59 2.17 -55.54
C GLN A 199 -38.25 1.37 -56.80
N LEU A 200 -37.58 0.23 -56.67
CA LEU A 200 -37.32 -0.70 -57.78
C LEU A 200 -38.63 -1.21 -58.39
N ASN A 201 -39.52 -1.77 -57.56
CA ASN A 201 -40.81 -2.29 -58.04
C ASN A 201 -41.68 -1.20 -58.70
N LYS A 202 -41.65 0.04 -58.21
CA LYS A 202 -42.37 1.17 -58.81
C LYS A 202 -41.78 1.61 -60.15
N GLY A 203 -40.48 1.42 -60.37
CA GLY A 203 -39.81 1.63 -61.66
C GLY A 203 -40.14 0.55 -62.69
N ASP A 204 -40.31 -0.69 -62.25
CA ASP A 204 -40.72 -1.81 -63.11
C ASP A 204 -42.19 -1.68 -63.53
N GLU A 205 -43.09 -1.19 -62.67
CA GLU A 205 -44.47 -0.86 -63.03
C GLU A 205 -44.58 0.32 -64.03
N ALA A 206 -43.65 1.28 -63.99
CA ALA A 206 -43.57 2.36 -64.99
C ALA A 206 -43.01 1.88 -66.35
N SER A 207 -42.39 0.69 -66.39
CA SER A 207 -41.75 0.11 -67.58
C SER A 207 -42.66 -0.85 -68.36
N GLN A 208 -43.78 -1.29 -67.79
CA GLN A 208 -44.78 -2.15 -68.45
C GLN A 208 -45.93 -1.38 -69.13
N GLY A 209 -45.82 -0.06 -69.22
CA GLY A 209 -46.84 0.82 -69.80
C GLY A 209 -46.39 1.63 -71.01
N ASN A 210 -45.49 1.15 -71.89
CA ASN A 210 -45.38 1.70 -73.24
C ASN A 210 -44.51 0.85 -74.17
N THR A 211 -45.17 0.11 -75.08
CA THR A 211 -44.49 -0.47 -76.25
C THR A 211 -45.18 0.04 -77.50
N LYS A 212 -44.65 1.11 -78.11
CA LYS A 212 -44.61 1.29 -79.57
C LYS A 212 -43.79 2.52 -79.98
N GLN A 213 -43.03 2.32 -81.06
CA GLN A 213 -42.36 3.26 -81.98
C GLN A 213 -40.90 3.67 -81.70
N GLN A 214 -40.00 2.94 -82.38
CA GLN A 214 -39.06 3.41 -83.41
C GLN A 214 -38.39 4.79 -83.29
N GLY A 215 -37.07 4.80 -83.45
CA GLY A 215 -36.33 6.02 -83.84
C GLY A 215 -34.81 5.90 -83.74
N VAL A 216 -34.15 5.80 -84.89
CA VAL A 216 -32.71 5.83 -85.11
C VAL A 216 -32.17 7.26 -84.92
N LEU A 217 -31.07 7.48 -84.18
CA LEU A 217 -29.85 8.24 -84.58
C LEU A 217 -28.94 8.68 -83.41
N ASN A 218 -27.65 8.33 -83.58
CA ASN A 218 -26.42 9.08 -83.30
C ASN A 218 -26.10 9.71 -81.93
N GLY A 219 -24.87 9.45 -81.48
CA GLY A 219 -24.12 10.36 -80.60
C GLY A 219 -22.88 9.74 -79.95
N LYS A 220 -21.73 9.82 -80.62
CA LYS A 220 -20.40 9.62 -80.01
C LYS A 220 -20.19 10.61 -78.84
N MET A 221 -19.64 10.17 -77.71
CA MET A 221 -18.38 10.73 -77.19
C MET A 221 -17.82 9.97 -75.99
N GLN A 222 -16.50 9.86 -76.01
CA GLN A 222 -15.59 9.20 -75.09
C GLN A 222 -15.27 10.04 -73.84
N LYS A 223 -14.47 9.42 -72.95
CA LYS A 223 -13.49 9.99 -71.97
C LYS A 223 -14.04 10.17 -70.55
N LYS A 224 -13.30 9.94 -69.47
CA LYS A 224 -11.91 9.50 -69.26
C LYS A 224 -11.74 9.13 -67.78
N THR A 225 -10.90 8.15 -67.52
CA THR A 225 -10.13 7.98 -66.28
C THR A 225 -9.08 9.08 -66.12
N ALA A 226 -8.93 9.60 -64.89
CA ALA A 226 -7.79 10.35 -64.32
C ALA A 226 -8.10 10.49 -62.82
N LEU A 227 -7.36 10.01 -61.80
CA LEU A 227 -5.93 9.95 -61.47
C LEU A 227 -5.25 11.34 -61.31
N TYR A 228 -4.79 11.58 -60.07
CA TYR A 228 -3.93 12.65 -59.52
C TYR A 228 -4.53 14.05 -59.28
N SER A 229 -4.53 14.54 -58.03
CA SER A 229 -3.40 15.28 -57.43
C SER A 229 -3.82 16.06 -56.17
N LEU A 230 -2.96 16.03 -55.12
CA LEU A 230 -2.94 16.98 -54.02
C LEU A 230 -2.34 18.32 -54.48
N PRO A 231 -2.64 19.43 -53.79
CA PRO A 231 -1.71 20.54 -53.67
C PRO A 231 -1.17 20.68 -52.24
N ILE A 232 0.15 20.55 -52.12
CA ILE A 232 0.96 21.12 -51.04
C ILE A 232 1.19 22.59 -51.40
N ARG A 233 0.91 23.51 -50.49
CA ARG A 233 1.37 24.90 -50.59
C ARG A 233 2.44 25.15 -49.55
N THR A 234 3.64 25.41 -50.06
CA THR A 234 4.82 25.84 -49.34
C THR A 234 4.71 27.34 -49.00
N GLY A 235 4.99 27.68 -47.75
CA GLY A 235 5.25 29.05 -47.31
C GLY A 235 6.49 29.00 -46.40
N ARG A 236 7.61 29.49 -46.93
CA ARG A 236 8.91 29.60 -46.25
C ARG A 236 9.24 31.08 -46.13
N GLN A 237 9.90 31.44 -45.03
CA GLN A 237 10.69 32.66 -44.71
C GLN A 237 10.15 33.35 -43.43
N LYS A 238 10.95 33.75 -42.43
CA LYS A 238 12.41 33.82 -42.27
C LYS A 238 12.76 34.08 -40.79
N ARG A 239 13.85 33.43 -40.35
CA ARG A 239 14.94 33.92 -39.48
C ARG A 239 14.72 34.24 -37.98
N ALA A 240 15.62 33.59 -37.21
CA ALA A 240 16.48 34.14 -36.14
C ALA A 240 15.94 34.07 -34.70
N ARG A 241 16.42 33.09 -33.90
CA ARG A 241 17.67 33.16 -33.12
C ARG A 241 17.87 31.87 -32.32
N THR A 242 18.98 31.21 -32.63
CA THR A 242 19.67 30.26 -31.75
C THR A 242 20.21 31.01 -30.53
N ILE A 243 20.44 30.27 -29.44
CA ILE A 243 21.15 30.64 -28.19
C ILE A 243 20.23 31.11 -27.05
N LEU A 244 19.37 30.21 -26.56
CA LEU A 244 18.88 30.24 -25.18
C LEU A 244 19.07 28.84 -24.57
N SER A 245 20.02 28.65 -23.67
CA SER A 245 21.45 28.80 -23.90
C SER A 245 22.08 27.55 -23.27
N CYS A 246 23.11 26.95 -23.88
CA CYS A 246 23.93 25.96 -23.16
C CYS A 246 24.41 26.52 -21.81
N LYS A 247 24.45 27.85 -21.65
CA LYS A 247 24.68 28.54 -20.37
C LYS A 247 23.58 28.27 -19.33
N ALA A 248 22.29 28.23 -19.67
CA ALA A 248 21.23 27.89 -18.73
C ALA A 248 21.32 26.44 -18.25
N LEU A 249 21.57 25.49 -19.16
CA LEU A 249 21.80 24.08 -18.80
C LEU A 249 23.10 23.90 -18.01
N LEU A 250 24.17 24.62 -18.35
CA LEU A 250 25.44 24.61 -17.62
C LEU A 250 25.26 25.23 -16.21
N MET A 251 24.46 26.28 -16.06
CA MET A 251 24.16 26.89 -14.76
C MET A 251 23.32 25.95 -13.88
N VAL A 252 22.37 25.21 -14.46
CA VAL A 252 21.63 24.16 -13.74
C VAL A 252 22.57 23.02 -13.33
N LEU A 253 23.48 22.58 -14.20
CA LEU A 253 24.48 21.56 -13.85
C LEU A 253 25.47 22.03 -12.78
N LEU A 254 25.98 23.26 -12.87
CA LEU A 254 26.90 23.84 -11.87
C LEU A 254 26.24 24.03 -10.51
N THR A 255 24.95 24.40 -10.48
CA THR A 255 24.19 24.53 -9.22
C THR A 255 23.91 23.17 -8.59
N LEU A 256 23.63 22.13 -9.38
CA LEU A 256 23.48 20.76 -8.89
C LEU A 256 24.79 20.18 -8.33
N ILE A 257 25.91 20.44 -9.02
CA ILE A 257 27.24 19.98 -8.58
C ILE A 257 27.68 20.69 -7.30
N THR A 258 27.46 22.01 -7.18
CA THR A 258 27.78 22.75 -5.96
C THR A 258 26.90 22.33 -4.78
N ALA A 259 25.61 22.07 -4.99
CA ALA A 259 24.71 21.52 -3.96
C ALA A 259 25.17 20.13 -3.48
N ALA A 260 25.65 19.27 -4.38
CA ALA A 260 26.20 17.96 -4.03
C ALA A 260 27.51 18.06 -3.23
N ILE A 261 28.39 19.02 -3.57
CA ILE A 261 29.65 19.24 -2.86
C ILE A 261 29.41 19.82 -1.46
N VAL A 262 28.49 20.78 -1.32
CA VAL A 262 28.12 21.34 -0.01
C VAL A 262 27.43 20.29 0.88
N GLY A 263 26.60 19.42 0.29
CA GLY A 263 25.97 18.29 1.00
C GLY A 263 26.99 17.28 1.52
N THR A 264 28.00 16.93 0.72
CA THR A 264 29.05 15.99 1.15
C THR A 264 30.00 16.59 2.17
N PHE A 265 30.30 17.89 2.10
CA PHE A 265 31.14 18.57 3.10
C PHE A 265 30.42 18.75 4.45
N GLY A 266 29.10 19.04 4.43
CA GLY A 266 28.28 19.10 5.65
C GLY A 266 28.17 17.76 6.39
N MET A 267 28.09 16.66 5.64
CA MET A 267 28.11 15.29 6.20
C MET A 267 29.43 14.95 6.90
N CYS A 268 30.56 15.48 6.41
CA CYS A 268 31.89 15.28 7.01
C CYS A 268 32.16 16.16 8.24
N GLN A 269 31.59 17.36 8.33
CA GLN A 269 31.87 18.28 9.46
C GLN A 269 30.92 18.10 10.66
N TYR A 270 29.68 17.62 10.45
CA TYR A 270 28.64 17.62 11.49
C TYR A 270 28.14 16.24 11.91
N GLY A 271 28.68 15.14 11.37
CA GLY A 271 28.41 13.78 11.88
C GLY A 271 26.94 13.33 11.78
N ILE A 272 26.21 13.83 10.79
CA ILE A 272 24.77 13.53 10.58
C ILE A 272 24.61 12.11 10.01
N SER A 273 23.67 11.32 10.55
CA SER A 273 23.37 9.96 10.11
C SER A 273 22.80 9.93 8.68
N LYS A 274 23.08 8.87 7.92
CA LYS A 274 22.64 8.71 6.51
C LYS A 274 21.11 8.84 6.33
N ASP A 275 20.35 8.48 7.35
CA ASP A 275 18.88 8.42 7.27
C ASP A 275 18.25 9.82 7.32
N ASP A 276 18.73 10.71 8.19
CA ASP A 276 18.22 12.09 8.30
C ASP A 276 18.55 12.93 7.06
N PHE A 277 19.70 12.67 6.44
CA PHE A 277 20.11 13.36 5.20
C PHE A 277 19.26 12.95 4.00
N CYS A 278 18.89 11.66 3.88
CA CYS A 278 18.01 11.17 2.82
C CYS A 278 16.63 11.81 2.88
N GLU A 279 16.08 12.03 4.08
CA GLU A 279 14.75 12.62 4.25
C GLU A 279 14.73 14.12 3.88
N VAL A 280 15.72 14.88 4.33
CA VAL A 280 15.83 16.31 4.01
C VAL A 280 16.14 16.54 2.52
N THR A 281 17.00 15.71 1.92
CA THR A 281 17.30 15.80 0.49
C THR A 281 16.14 15.37 -0.40
N ALA A 282 15.37 14.35 -0.01
CA ALA A 282 14.16 13.96 -0.74
C ALA A 282 13.12 15.08 -0.78
N LEU A 283 12.89 15.78 0.34
CA LEU A 283 11.95 16.90 0.42
C LEU A 283 12.41 18.10 -0.42
N LEU A 284 13.71 18.39 -0.44
CA LEU A 284 14.27 19.46 -1.27
C LEU A 284 14.18 19.14 -2.77
N ILE A 285 14.45 17.89 -3.15
CA ILE A 285 14.32 17.43 -4.54
C ILE A 285 12.85 17.49 -4.98
N GLU A 286 11.92 17.08 -4.13
CA GLU A 286 10.49 17.09 -4.44
C GLU A 286 9.97 18.53 -4.62
N LYS A 287 10.42 19.47 -3.76
CA LYS A 287 10.13 20.90 -3.90
C LYS A 287 10.67 21.46 -5.23
N TYR A 288 11.92 21.15 -5.58
CA TYR A 288 12.53 21.59 -6.83
C TYR A 288 11.85 21.03 -8.08
N ILE A 289 11.45 19.74 -8.05
CA ILE A 289 10.70 19.10 -9.13
C ILE A 289 9.33 19.78 -9.30
N ASN A 290 8.68 20.15 -8.20
CA ASN A 290 7.37 20.81 -8.26
C ASN A 290 7.48 22.25 -8.77
N GLU A 291 8.51 22.99 -8.39
CA GLU A 291 8.78 24.33 -8.93
C GLU A 291 9.14 24.27 -10.43
N ALA A 292 9.94 23.28 -10.85
CA ALA A 292 10.23 23.04 -12.26
C ALA A 292 8.97 22.67 -13.07
N LYS A 293 8.11 21.80 -12.52
CA LYS A 293 6.83 21.43 -13.14
C LYS A 293 5.89 22.63 -13.27
N ALA A 294 5.81 23.50 -12.25
CA ALA A 294 4.99 24.70 -12.29
C ALA A 294 5.45 25.67 -13.38
N THR A 295 6.77 25.84 -13.52
CA THR A 295 7.37 26.69 -14.56
C THR A 295 7.11 26.14 -15.97
N VAL A 296 7.14 24.81 -16.14
CA VAL A 296 6.80 24.15 -17.42
C VAL A 296 5.30 24.24 -17.73
N LEU A 297 4.42 24.13 -16.73
CA LEU A 297 2.98 24.23 -16.90
C LEU A 297 2.50 25.64 -17.26
N GLU A 298 3.14 26.67 -16.70
CA GLU A 298 2.92 28.08 -17.09
C GLU A 298 3.33 28.31 -18.56
N TRP A 299 4.39 27.65 -19.02
CA TRP A 299 4.86 27.74 -20.40
C TRP A 299 3.90 27.07 -21.40
N VAL A 300 3.33 25.90 -21.05
CA VAL A 300 2.39 25.16 -21.92
C VAL A 300 1.02 25.83 -22.05
N LYS A 301 0.64 26.69 -21.09
CA LYS A 301 -0.63 27.45 -21.14
C LYS A 301 -0.50 28.82 -21.81
N GLY A 302 0.71 29.24 -22.17
CA GLY A 302 1.00 30.53 -22.81
C GLY A 302 1.09 30.49 -24.34
N GLU A 303 0.79 29.35 -24.98
CA GLU A 303 0.74 29.17 -26.44
C GLU A 303 -0.68 28.90 -26.95
#